data_AF-A0A9D0YK73-F1
#
_entry.id   AF-A0A9D0YK73-F1
#
_cell.length_a   1.000
_cell.length_b   1.000
_cell.length_c   1.000
_cell.angle_alpha   90.00
_cell.angle_beta   90.00
_cell.angle_gamma   90.00
#
_symmetry.space_group_name_H-M   'P 1'
#
loop_
_entity.id
_entity.type
_entity.pdbx_description
1 polymer ?
#
loop_
_entity_poly.entity_id
_entity_poly.type
_entity_poly.pdbx_seq_one_letter_code
_entity_poly.pdbx_strand_id
1 'polypeptide(L)'
;MLDLDPRLMLFVLVIFLSLRFLLNQMLFQPLLKYMDDRDKSIADDLQNAKEMSGNNDELNAKADTVLANAKAEANAIREKAMSEAKSLADSKIESKTKELDNKYQSYLAELSESRDELTKSLSDQMPLFKESLKTKMSNL
;
A
#
# COMPACT_ATOMS: atom_id res chain seq x y z
N MET A 1 97.22 -25.72 9.80
CA MET A 1 95.98 -26.48 10.14
C MET A 1 95.12 -25.53 10.98
N LEU A 2 93.79 -25.55 10.85
CA LEU A 2 92.89 -24.58 11.51
C LEU A 2 93.27 -24.39 12.99
N ASP A 3 93.83 -23.23 13.34
CA ASP A 3 93.94 -22.80 14.73
C ASP A 3 92.57 -22.30 15.16
N LEU A 4 91.80 -23.22 15.75
CA LEU A 4 90.51 -22.92 16.36
C LEU A 4 90.78 -22.19 17.68
N ASP A 5 90.70 -20.86 17.67
CA ASP A 5 90.72 -20.04 18.88
C ASP A 5 89.33 -20.06 19.55
N PRO A 6 89.18 -20.67 20.74
CA PRO A 6 87.89 -20.72 21.44
C PRO A 6 87.33 -19.34 21.80
N ARG A 7 88.18 -18.31 21.96
CA ARG A 7 87.75 -16.94 22.26
C ARG A 7 87.10 -16.29 21.05
N LEU A 8 87.67 -16.51 19.86
CA LEU A 8 87.11 -16.01 18.61
C LEU A 8 85.74 -16.64 18.33
N MET A 9 85.61 -17.95 18.57
CA MET A 9 84.35 -18.67 18.40
C MET A 9 83.25 -18.13 19.33
N LEU A 10 83.57 -17.88 20.60
CA LEU A 10 82.62 -17.26 21.55
C LEU A 10 82.23 -15.84 21.12
N PHE A 11 83.16 -15.03 20.63
CA PHE A 11 82.87 -13.68 20.15
C PHE A 11 81.92 -13.69 18.94
N VAL A 12 82.19 -14.54 17.95
CA VAL A 12 81.31 -14.71 16.78
C VAL A 12 79.93 -15.21 17.19
N LEU A 13 79.85 -16.12 18.16
CA LEU A 13 78.57 -16.61 18.69
C LEU A 13 77.76 -15.48 19.35
N VAL A 14 78.39 -14.64 20.15
CA VAL A 14 77.74 -13.47 20.77
C VAL A 14 77.26 -12.48 19.71
N ILE A 15 78.06 -12.18 18.69
CA ILE A 15 77.66 -11.30 17.58
C ILE A 15 76.49 -11.91 16.82
N PHE A 16 76.53 -13.20 16.50
CA PHE A 16 75.47 -13.88 15.77
C PHE A 16 74.15 -13.87 16.56
N LEU A 17 74.19 -14.17 17.86
CA LEU A 17 73.00 -14.13 18.71
C LEU A 17 72.46 -12.70 18.86
N SER A 18 73.34 -11.71 18.99
CA SER A 18 72.95 -10.29 19.05
C SER A 18 72.29 -9.83 17.75
N LEU A 19 72.88 -10.21 16.59
CA LEU A 19 72.33 -9.91 15.27
C LEU A 19 70.97 -10.59 15.07
N ARG A 20 70.85 -11.87 15.45
CA ARG A 20 69.58 -12.62 15.37
C ARG A 20 68.50 -11.99 16.22
N PHE A 21 68.84 -11.51 17.42
CA PHE A 21 67.91 -10.79 18.28
C PHE A 21 67.46 -9.47 17.64
N LEU A 22 68.39 -8.68 17.10
CA LEU A 22 68.09 -7.42 16.43
C LEU A 22 67.20 -7.62 15.19
N LEU A 23 67.51 -8.61 14.35
CA LEU A 23 66.70 -8.95 13.17
C LEU A 23 65.31 -9.44 13.55
N ASN A 24 65.18 -10.21 14.64
CA ASN A 24 63.87 -10.67 15.12
C ASN A 24 62.94 -9.50 15.41
N GLN A 25 63.43 -8.51 16.16
CA GLN A 25 62.64 -7.34 16.52
C GLN A 25 62.44 -6.37 15.36
N MET A 26 63.46 -6.15 14.53
CA MET A 26 63.43 -5.12 13.47
C MET A 26 62.76 -5.59 12.18
N LEU A 27 62.87 -6.87 11.82
CA LEU A 27 62.43 -7.37 10.51
C LEU A 27 61.35 -8.44 10.63
N PHE A 28 61.59 -9.52 11.36
CA PHE A 28 60.69 -10.68 11.36
C PHE A 28 59.35 -10.36 12.02
N GLN A 29 59.35 -9.71 13.18
CA GLN A 29 58.12 -9.31 13.87
C GLN A 29 57.24 -8.36 13.03
N PRO A 30 57.74 -7.23 12.50
CA PRO A 30 56.91 -6.34 11.67
C PRO A 30 56.48 -6.99 10.35
N LEU A 31 57.30 -7.85 9.75
CA LEU A 31 56.93 -8.54 8.51
C LEU A 31 55.80 -9.55 8.73
N LEU A 32 55.89 -10.36 9.79
CA LEU A 32 54.83 -11.31 10.15
C LEU A 32 53.54 -10.58 10.52
N LYS A 33 53.64 -9.49 11.31
CA LYS A 33 52.49 -8.66 11.63
C LYS A 33 51.80 -8.12 10.37
N TYR A 34 52.56 -7.68 9.37
CA TYR A 34 51.99 -7.21 8.11
C TYR A 34 51.28 -8.33 7.32
N MET A 35 51.82 -9.56 7.37
CA MET A 35 51.15 -10.72 6.75
C MET A 35 49.84 -11.03 7.48
N ASP A 36 49.84 -11.07 8.81
CA ASP A 36 48.64 -11.30 9.62
C ASP A 36 47.59 -10.20 9.42
N ASP A 37 48.00 -8.93 9.39
CA ASP A 37 47.11 -7.79 9.14
C ASP A 37 46.46 -7.91 7.75
N ARG A 38 47.21 -8.36 6.74
CA ARG A 38 46.67 -8.60 5.39
C ARG A 38 45.70 -9.77 5.36
N ASP A 39 46.05 -10.90 5.96
CA ASP A 39 45.18 -12.07 6.00
C ASP A 39 43.87 -11.75 6.74
N LYS A 40 43.96 -10.98 7.82
CA LYS A 40 42.79 -10.48 8.55
C LYS A 40 41.96 -9.53 7.71
N SER A 41 42.56 -8.56 7.04
CA SER A 41 41.85 -7.64 6.15
C SER A 41 41.11 -8.38 5.04
N ILE A 42 41.73 -9.39 4.42
CA ILE A 42 41.11 -10.19 3.36
C ILE A 42 39.94 -11.02 3.92
N ALA A 43 40.09 -11.59 5.11
CA ALA A 43 39.03 -12.33 5.76
C ALA A 43 37.82 -11.43 6.10
N ASP A 44 38.08 -10.25 6.65
CA ASP A 44 37.05 -9.25 6.98
C ASP A 44 36.35 -8.75 5.70
N ASP A 45 37.10 -8.44 4.63
CA ASP A 45 36.53 -8.02 3.34
C ASP A 45 35.64 -9.10 2.72
N LEU A 46 36.05 -10.37 2.80
CA LEU A 46 35.27 -11.51 2.30
C LEU A 46 34.00 -11.74 3.14
N GLN A 47 34.08 -11.59 4.46
CA GLN A 47 32.92 -11.66 5.34
C GLN A 47 31.94 -10.52 5.05
N ASN A 48 32.42 -9.28 4.98
CA ASN A 48 31.60 -8.11 4.67
C ASN A 48 30.91 -8.25 3.30
N ALA A 49 31.61 -8.76 2.28
CA ALA A 49 31.03 -9.00 0.97
C ALA A 49 29.90 -10.05 1.01
N LYS A 50 30.07 -11.13 1.79
CA LYS A 50 29.04 -12.15 1.99
C LYS A 50 27.83 -11.60 2.75
N GLU A 51 28.06 -10.87 3.83
CA GLU A 51 26.99 -10.25 4.62
C GLU A 51 26.21 -9.22 3.80
N MET A 52 26.90 -8.38 3.03
CA MET A 52 26.26 -7.41 2.14
C MET A 52 25.42 -8.12 1.05
N SER A 53 25.92 -9.22 0.49
CA SER A 53 25.15 -10.03 -0.47
C SER A 53 23.90 -10.65 0.17
N GLY A 54 24.03 -11.25 1.36
CA GLY A 54 22.89 -11.84 2.06
C GLY A 54 21.85 -10.81 2.51
N ASN A 55 22.30 -9.65 2.97
CA ASN A 55 21.43 -8.54 3.36
C ASN A 55 20.66 -7.97 2.15
N ASN A 56 21.25 -7.96 0.95
CA ASN A 56 20.55 -7.54 -0.26
C ASN A 56 19.38 -8.48 -0.61
N ASP A 57 19.57 -9.80 -0.49
CA ASP A 57 18.49 -10.76 -0.73
C ASP A 57 17.37 -10.62 0.31
N GLU A 58 17.71 -10.40 1.57
CA GLU A 58 16.72 -10.17 2.64
C GLU A 58 15.95 -8.83 2.43
N LEU A 59 16.65 -7.77 2.01
CA LEU A 59 16.04 -6.48 1.69
C LEU A 59 15.10 -6.58 0.47
N ASN A 60 15.50 -7.31 -0.56
CA ASN A 60 14.65 -7.58 -1.73
C ASN A 60 13.40 -8.37 -1.33
N ALA A 61 13.55 -9.43 -0.53
CA ALA A 61 12.40 -10.22 -0.04
C ALA A 61 11.43 -9.38 0.81
N LYS A 62 11.95 -8.48 1.66
CA LYS A 62 11.13 -7.52 2.41
C LYS A 62 10.42 -6.55 1.48
N ALA A 63 11.10 -6.02 0.46
CA ALA A 63 10.50 -5.12 -0.52
C ALA A 63 9.35 -5.78 -1.30
N ASP A 64 9.55 -7.02 -1.76
CA ASP A 64 8.51 -7.79 -2.44
C ASP A 64 7.30 -8.06 -1.54
N THR A 65 7.54 -8.38 -0.27
CA THR A 65 6.47 -8.57 0.72
C THR A 65 5.67 -7.29 0.96
N VAL A 66 6.36 -6.15 1.09
CA VAL A 66 5.71 -4.84 1.25
C VAL A 66 4.89 -4.48 0.02
N LEU A 67 5.41 -4.71 -1.18
CA LEU A 67 4.69 -4.47 -2.44
C LEU A 67 3.45 -5.37 -2.57
N ALA A 68 3.56 -6.64 -2.19
CA ALA A 68 2.44 -7.58 -2.21
C ALA A 68 1.34 -7.15 -1.24
N ASN A 69 1.70 -6.77 -0.01
CA ASN A 69 0.76 -6.29 0.99
C ASN A 69 0.08 -4.98 0.56
N ALA A 70 0.85 -4.02 0.04
CA ALA A 70 0.30 -2.76 -0.46
C ALA A 70 -0.68 -2.97 -1.63
N LYS A 71 -0.40 -3.92 -2.54
CA LYS A 71 -1.33 -4.30 -3.61
C LYS A 71 -2.60 -4.95 -3.06
N ALA A 72 -2.48 -5.84 -2.08
CA ALA A 72 -3.62 -6.49 -1.45
C ALA A 72 -4.52 -5.46 -0.73
N GLU A 73 -3.93 -4.54 0.03
CA GLU A 73 -4.66 -3.45 0.69
C GLU A 73 -5.35 -2.53 -0.32
N ALA A 74 -4.66 -2.12 -1.39
CA ALA A 74 -5.24 -1.28 -2.44
C ALA A 74 -6.44 -1.97 -3.12
N ASN A 75 -6.32 -3.27 -3.40
CA ASN A 75 -7.42 -4.06 -3.96
C ASN A 75 -8.59 -4.16 -2.97
N ALA A 76 -8.33 -4.41 -1.69
CA ALA A 76 -9.35 -4.48 -0.66
C ALA A 76 -10.09 -3.13 -0.48
N ILE A 77 -9.37 -2.01 -0.50
CA ILE A 77 -9.95 -0.66 -0.45
C ILE A 77 -10.83 -0.42 -1.68
N ARG A 78 -10.34 -0.79 -2.88
CA ARG A 78 -11.11 -0.63 -4.12
C ARG A 78 -12.38 -1.46 -4.11
N GLU A 79 -12.30 -2.71 -3.68
CA GLU A 79 -13.45 -3.61 -3.60
C GLU A 79 -14.46 -3.11 -2.57
N LYS A 80 -14.01 -2.66 -1.40
CA LYS A 80 -14.85 -2.05 -0.38
C LYS A 80 -15.56 -0.80 -0.92
N ALA A 81 -14.83 0.11 -1.56
CA ALA A 81 -15.40 1.32 -2.15
C ALA A 81 -16.42 1.01 -3.25
N MET A 82 -16.15 0.00 -4.10
CA MET A 82 -17.11 -0.46 -5.12
C MET A 82 -18.37 -1.07 -4.49
N SER A 83 -18.21 -1.89 -3.46
CA SER A 83 -19.32 -2.51 -2.73
C SER A 83 -20.20 -1.46 -2.04
N GLU A 84 -19.58 -0.50 -1.35
CA GLU A 84 -20.29 0.62 -0.71
C GLU A 84 -21.01 1.50 -1.74
N ALA A 85 -20.35 1.84 -2.86
CA ALA A 85 -20.97 2.62 -3.93
C ALA A 85 -22.17 1.88 -4.54
N LYS A 86 -22.07 0.56 -4.74
CA LYS A 86 -23.17 -0.26 -5.24
C LYS A 86 -24.33 -0.32 -4.25
N SER A 87 -24.04 -0.57 -2.96
CA SER A 87 -25.05 -0.59 -1.91
C SER A 87 -25.78 0.75 -1.78
N LEU A 88 -25.03 1.87 -1.85
CA LEU A 88 -25.61 3.20 -1.82
C LEU A 88 -26.47 3.50 -3.05
N ALA A 89 -26.04 3.05 -4.24
CA ALA A 89 -26.82 3.18 -5.47
C ALA A 89 -28.13 2.38 -5.37
N ASP A 90 -28.06 1.12 -4.94
CA ASP A 90 -29.23 0.25 -4.77
C ASP A 90 -30.22 0.84 -3.75
N SER A 91 -29.71 1.31 -2.60
CA SER A 91 -30.53 1.98 -1.58
C SER A 91 -31.21 3.25 -2.11
N LYS A 92 -30.48 4.06 -2.89
CA LYS A 92 -31.02 5.29 -3.48
C LYS A 92 -32.07 5.01 -4.55
N ILE A 93 -31.87 3.97 -5.37
CA ILE A 93 -32.85 3.50 -6.34
C ILE A 93 -34.11 3.03 -5.61
N GLU A 94 -33.97 2.18 -4.58
CA GLU A 94 -35.11 1.68 -3.81
C GLU A 94 -35.90 2.82 -3.15
N SER A 95 -35.20 3.77 -2.53
CA SER A 95 -35.83 4.96 -1.93
C SER A 95 -36.55 5.81 -2.98
N LYS A 96 -35.97 6.00 -4.16
CA LYS A 96 -36.59 6.78 -5.24
C LYS A 96 -37.81 6.06 -5.83
N THR A 97 -37.74 4.73 -5.98
CA THR A 97 -38.88 3.92 -6.42
C THR A 97 -40.02 3.99 -5.40
N LYS A 98 -39.72 3.90 -4.10
CA LYS A 98 -40.72 4.08 -3.03
C LYS A 98 -41.34 5.48 -3.03
N GLU A 99 -40.53 6.53 -3.19
CA GLU A 99 -41.05 7.90 -3.34
C GLU A 99 -41.95 8.05 -4.57
N LEU A 100 -41.56 7.46 -5.70
CA LEU A 100 -42.34 7.48 -6.94
C LEU A 100 -43.68 6.75 -6.76
N ASP A 101 -43.68 5.58 -6.15
CA ASP A 101 -44.90 4.82 -5.90
C ASP A 101 -45.84 5.60 -4.97
N ASN A 102 -45.33 6.15 -3.86
CA ASN A 102 -46.12 6.99 -2.96
C ASN A 102 -46.70 8.23 -3.64
N LYS A 103 -45.90 8.92 -4.48
CA LYS A 103 -46.39 10.06 -5.27
C LYS A 103 -47.44 9.65 -6.28
N TYR A 104 -47.27 8.50 -6.92
CA TYR A 104 -48.23 7.98 -7.88
C TYR A 104 -49.56 7.62 -7.21
N GLN A 105 -49.53 6.95 -6.06
CA GLN A 105 -50.74 6.68 -5.26
C GLN A 105 -51.44 7.97 -4.81
N SER A 106 -50.67 8.95 -4.34
CA SER A 106 -51.21 10.25 -3.93
C SER A 106 -51.86 10.97 -5.11
N TYR A 107 -51.21 10.98 -6.28
CA TYR A 107 -51.75 11.56 -7.51
C TYR A 107 -53.05 10.87 -7.96
N LEU A 108 -53.14 9.54 -7.85
CA LEU A 108 -54.39 8.82 -8.17
C LEU A 108 -55.53 9.18 -7.21
N ALA A 109 -55.24 9.34 -5.91
CA ALA A 109 -56.22 9.77 -4.93
C ALA A 109 -56.72 11.19 -5.23
N GLU A 110 -55.80 12.12 -5.49
CA GLU A 110 -56.10 13.52 -5.82
C GLU A 110 -56.89 13.63 -7.15
N LEU A 111 -56.57 12.78 -8.13
CA LEU A 111 -57.31 12.70 -9.40
C LEU A 111 -58.74 12.21 -9.19
N SER A 112 -58.95 11.23 -8.30
CA SER A 112 -60.30 10.75 -7.96
C SER A 112 -61.11 11.84 -7.28
N GLU A 113 -60.52 12.54 -6.31
CA GLU A 113 -61.16 13.65 -5.59
C GLU A 113 -61.54 14.79 -6.53
N SER A 114 -60.62 15.23 -7.39
CA SER A 114 -60.92 16.22 -8.44
C SER A 114 -62.03 15.76 -9.40
N ARG A 115 -62.12 14.47 -9.70
CA ARG A 115 -63.19 13.92 -10.55
C ARG A 115 -64.55 14.01 -9.86
N ASP A 116 -64.59 13.67 -8.57
CA ASP A 116 -65.81 13.73 -7.78
C ASP A 116 -66.27 15.17 -7.60
N GLU A 117 -65.35 16.10 -7.30
CA GLU A 117 -65.63 17.53 -7.24
C GLU A 117 -66.14 18.08 -8.58
N LEU A 118 -65.49 17.73 -9.70
CA LEU A 118 -65.92 18.16 -11.02
C LEU A 118 -67.33 17.66 -11.34
N THR A 119 -67.62 16.38 -11.04
CA THR A 119 -68.93 15.76 -11.27
C THR A 119 -70.02 16.42 -10.43
N LYS A 120 -69.69 16.78 -9.18
CA LYS A 120 -70.57 17.51 -8.28
C LYS A 120 -70.86 18.92 -8.81
N SER A 121 -69.82 19.65 -9.23
CA SER A 121 -69.98 20.98 -9.83
C SER A 121 -70.79 20.95 -11.12
N LEU A 122 -70.61 19.92 -11.96
CA LEU A 122 -71.39 19.73 -13.18
C LEU A 122 -72.86 19.47 -12.86
N SER A 123 -73.15 18.67 -11.84
CA SER A 123 -74.52 18.42 -11.39
C SER A 123 -75.17 19.68 -10.82
N ASP A 124 -74.43 20.47 -10.05
CA ASP A 124 -74.91 21.74 -9.49
C ASP A 124 -75.18 22.79 -10.59
N GLN A 125 -74.39 22.77 -11.67
CA GLN A 125 -74.57 23.66 -12.84
C GLN A 125 -75.57 23.12 -13.88
N MET A 126 -75.97 21.86 -13.80
CA MET A 126 -76.93 21.22 -14.72
C MET A 126 -78.29 21.95 -14.82
N PRO A 127 -78.89 22.48 -13.73
CA PRO A 127 -80.14 23.24 -13.80
C PRO A 127 -79.98 24.55 -14.57
N LEU A 128 -78.87 25.27 -14.32
CA LEU A 128 -78.53 26.52 -15.01
C LEU A 128 -78.26 26.29 -16.50
N PHE A 129 -77.57 25.19 -16.82
CA PHE A 129 -77.34 24.79 -18.21
C PHE A 129 -78.66 24.43 -18.90
N LYS A 130 -79.56 23.70 -18.23
CA LYS A 130 -80.88 23.32 -18.75
C LYS A 130 -81.80 24.53 -18.94
N GLU A 131 -81.76 25.51 -18.03
CA GLU A 131 -82.43 26.81 -18.24
C GLU A 131 -81.84 27.55 -19.43
N SER A 132 -80.51 27.65 -19.54
CA SER A 132 -79.86 28.37 -20.65
C SER A 132 -80.19 27.76 -22.02
N LEU A 133 -80.29 26.42 -22.10
CA LEU A 133 -80.74 25.70 -23.29
C LEU A 133 -82.22 25.97 -23.58
N LYS A 134 -83.09 25.95 -22.57
CA LYS A 134 -84.51 26.24 -22.74
C LYS A 134 -84.72 27.67 -23.23
N THR A 135 -83.99 28.64 -22.71
CA THR A 135 -84.06 30.05 -23.12
C THR A 135 -83.56 30.24 -24.56
N LYS A 136 -82.48 29.55 -24.97
CA LYS A 136 -82.03 29.57 -26.38
C LYS A 136 -83.02 28.89 -27.33
N MET A 137 -83.60 27.77 -26.92
CA MET A 137 -84.57 27.02 -27.73
C MET A 137 -85.95 27.71 -27.81
N SER A 138 -86.33 28.50 -26.81
CA SER A 138 -87.58 29.28 -26.80
C SER A 138 -87.45 30.63 -27.53
N ASN A 139 -86.22 31.08 -27.81
CA ASN A 139 -85.91 32.26 -28.63
C ASN A 139 -85.60 31.88 -30.09
N LEU A 140 -85.75 30.61 -30.46
CA LEU A 140 -85.77 30.11 -31.84
C LEU A 140 -87.23 29.83 -32.24
#